data_AF-A0A7H8QWL2-F1
#
_entry.id   AF-A0A7H8QWL2-F1
#
_cell.length_a   1.000
_cell.length_b   1.000
_cell.length_c   1.000
_cell.angle_alpha   90.00
_cell.angle_beta   90.00
_cell.angle_gamma   90.00
#
_symmetry.space_group_name_H-M   'P 1'
#
loop_
_entity.id
_entity.type
_entity.pdbx_description
1 polymer ?
#
loop_
_entity_poly.entity_id
_entity_poly.type
_entity_poly.pdbx_seq_one_letter_code
_entity_poly.pdbx_strand_id
1 'polypeptide(L)'
;MATEDFTDRRSTTPSGEPRGSSNPLLGSSNPLISDLEQEVLDEYSRLLDNVNKLSDTFADLAGSPASLTLDGLRLLERKTATVYTLLKASVYSIVLQQQIITEGEAAGQQQQQQHDQYAEGVSGMTNMTMGGEGDTMTQ
;
A
#
# COMPACT_ATOMS: atom_id res chain seq x y z
N MET A 1 -0.38 -81.22 -4.28
CA MET A 1 -1.61 -80.42 -4.08
C MET A 1 -1.66 -79.48 -5.28
N ALA A 2 -2.07 -79.93 -6.48
CA ALA A 2 -3.46 -80.10 -6.94
C ALA A 2 -4.27 -78.81 -6.60
N THR A 3 -4.74 -77.98 -7.53
CA THR A 3 -5.38 -78.27 -8.84
C THR A 3 -5.27 -77.09 -9.82
N GLU A 4 -5.32 -77.43 -11.10
CA GLU A 4 -5.62 -76.63 -12.31
C GLU A 4 -7.00 -75.92 -12.16
N ASP A 5 -7.51 -75.02 -13.00
CA ASP A 5 -7.49 -74.89 -14.47
C ASP A 5 -8.34 -73.63 -14.81
N PHE A 6 -8.29 -73.21 -16.08
CA PHE A 6 -9.43 -72.69 -16.83
C PHE A 6 -9.84 -71.21 -16.64
N THR A 7 -9.40 -70.34 -17.56
CA THR A 7 -10.26 -69.89 -18.69
C THR A 7 -9.60 -68.78 -19.50
N ASP A 8 -9.18 -69.18 -20.69
CA ASP A 8 -9.26 -68.38 -21.90
C ASP A 8 -10.67 -67.80 -22.06
N ARG A 9 -10.79 -66.50 -22.37
CA ARG A 9 -11.63 -65.95 -23.47
C ARG A 9 -12.07 -64.50 -23.26
N ARG A 10 -12.02 -63.80 -24.40
CA ARG A 10 -12.96 -62.76 -24.86
C ARG A 10 -12.45 -61.32 -24.74
N SER A 11 -11.86 -60.90 -25.86
CA SER A 11 -12.12 -59.62 -26.53
C SER A 11 -13.36 -58.90 -26.04
N THR A 12 -13.24 -57.62 -25.75
CA THR A 12 -13.92 -56.51 -26.44
C THR A 12 -13.79 -55.29 -25.55
N THR A 13 -12.95 -54.35 -25.97
CA THR A 13 -13.14 -52.93 -25.64
C THR A 13 -14.57 -52.54 -26.02
N PRO A 14 -15.44 -52.12 -25.09
CA PRO A 14 -16.57 -51.32 -25.47
C PRO A 14 -16.07 -49.89 -25.58
N SER A 15 -15.95 -49.40 -26.81
CA SER A 15 -16.08 -47.97 -27.08
C SER A 15 -17.37 -47.52 -26.40
N GLY A 16 -17.26 -46.75 -25.32
CA GLY A 16 -18.38 -46.13 -24.64
C GLY A 16 -18.28 -44.62 -24.82
N GLU A 17 -19.08 -44.10 -25.74
CA GLU A 17 -19.35 -42.67 -25.95
C GLU A 17 -19.52 -41.90 -24.63
N PRO A 18 -19.19 -40.59 -24.60
CA PRO A 18 -19.52 -39.74 -23.47
C PRO A 18 -21.04 -39.70 -23.38
N ARG A 19 -21.61 -40.54 -22.50
CA ARG A 19 -23.01 -40.45 -22.12
C ARG A 19 -23.18 -39.08 -21.48
N GLY A 20 -23.67 -38.13 -22.28
CA GLY A 20 -24.26 -36.91 -21.78
C GLY A 20 -25.17 -37.30 -20.61
N SER A 21 -25.03 -36.58 -19.51
CA SER A 21 -25.82 -36.72 -18.29
C SER A 21 -27.27 -36.30 -18.52
N SER A 22 -27.92 -36.87 -19.53
CA SER A 22 -29.35 -36.71 -19.77
C SER A 22 -30.06 -37.55 -18.72
N ASN A 23 -30.43 -36.90 -17.63
CA ASN A 23 -31.25 -37.49 -16.58
C ASN A 23 -32.49 -38.12 -17.24
N PRO A 24 -32.75 -39.43 -17.07
CA PRO A 24 -33.87 -40.11 -17.73
C PRO A 24 -35.25 -39.64 -17.25
N LEU A 25 -35.28 -38.79 -16.21
CA LEU A 25 -36.44 -38.07 -15.68
C LEU A 25 -36.69 -36.73 -16.39
N LEU A 26 -35.73 -36.23 -17.19
CA LEU A 26 -35.82 -34.97 -17.94
C LEU A 26 -36.12 -35.20 -19.44
N GLY A 27 -36.17 -36.46 -19.87
CA GLY A 27 -36.61 -36.82 -21.22
C GLY A 27 -38.13 -36.85 -21.26
N SER A 28 -38.71 -36.15 -22.23
CA SER A 28 -40.14 -35.81 -22.44
C SER A 28 -41.11 -37.01 -22.61
N SER A 29 -40.74 -38.18 -22.12
CA SER A 29 -41.41 -39.45 -22.40
C SER A 29 -41.23 -40.46 -21.25
N ASN A 30 -41.34 -40.02 -19.99
CA ASN A 30 -41.49 -40.96 -18.88
C ASN A 30 -42.98 -41.12 -18.54
N PRO A 31 -43.62 -42.25 -18.85
CA PRO A 31 -45.05 -42.47 -18.59
C PRO A 31 -45.40 -42.55 -17.09
N LEU A 32 -44.40 -42.44 -16.21
CA LEU A 32 -44.56 -42.41 -14.75
C LEU A 32 -44.57 -40.99 -14.16
N ILE A 33 -44.37 -39.95 -14.99
CA ILE A 33 -44.29 -38.55 -14.56
C ILE A 33 -45.45 -37.79 -15.21
N SER A 34 -46.23 -37.08 -14.40
CA SER A 34 -47.35 -36.26 -14.89
C SER A 34 -46.82 -35.06 -15.68
N ASP A 35 -47.56 -34.56 -16.69
CA ASP A 35 -47.12 -33.42 -17.53
C ASP A 35 -46.67 -32.19 -16.71
N LEU A 36 -47.38 -31.91 -15.61
CA LEU A 36 -47.03 -30.85 -14.64
C LEU A 36 -45.69 -31.11 -13.92
N GLU A 37 -45.40 -32.35 -13.55
CA GLU A 37 -44.15 -32.70 -12.86
C GLU A 37 -42.95 -32.56 -13.79
N GLN A 38 -43.12 -32.87 -15.08
CA GLN A 38 -42.09 -32.67 -16.10
C GLN A 38 -41.81 -31.18 -16.32
N GLU A 39 -42.85 -30.35 -16.41
CA GLU A 39 -42.71 -28.89 -16.53
C GLU A 39 -42.00 -28.28 -15.31
N VAL A 40 -42.34 -28.74 -14.10
CA VAL A 40 -41.70 -28.30 -12.86
C VAL A 40 -40.22 -28.73 -12.82
N LEU A 41 -39.89 -29.95 -13.24
CA LEU A 41 -38.50 -30.42 -13.29
C LEU A 41 -37.66 -29.65 -14.32
N ASP A 42 -38.23 -29.34 -15.48
CA ASP A 42 -37.57 -28.52 -16.50
C ASP A 42 -37.29 -27.11 -15.96
N GLU A 43 -38.26 -26.48 -15.28
CA GLU A 43 -38.06 -25.18 -14.64
C GLU A 43 -37.05 -25.23 -13.48
N TYR A 44 -37.02 -26.30 -12.69
CA TYR A 44 -35.96 -26.47 -11.67
C TYR A 44 -34.58 -26.65 -12.29
N SER A 45 -34.45 -27.38 -13.41
CA SER A 45 -33.17 -27.51 -14.11
C SER A 45 -32.70 -26.16 -14.66
N ARG A 46 -33.63 -25.39 -15.21
CA ARG A 46 -33.36 -24.05 -15.73
C ARG A 46 -33.01 -23.06 -14.61
N LEU A 47 -33.69 -23.16 -13.48
CA LEU A 47 -33.39 -22.37 -12.28
C LEU A 47 -32.00 -22.71 -11.74
N LEU A 48 -31.65 -23.99 -11.64
CA LEU A 48 -30.33 -24.42 -11.22
C LEU A 48 -29.24 -23.86 -12.14
N ASP A 49 -29.43 -23.95 -13.46
CA ASP A 49 -28.50 -23.37 -14.44
C ASP A 49 -28.39 -21.85 -14.28
N ASN A 50 -29.50 -21.15 -14.03
CA ASN A 50 -29.48 -19.72 -13.79
C ASN A 50 -28.77 -19.34 -12.48
N VAL A 51 -28.96 -20.12 -11.40
CA VAL A 51 -28.27 -19.90 -10.12
C VAL A 51 -26.77 -20.17 -10.25
N ASN A 52 -26.37 -21.21 -11.00
CA ASN A 52 -24.97 -21.49 -11.28
C ASN A 52 -24.34 -20.34 -12.08
N LYS A 53 -25.00 -19.86 -13.15
CA LYS A 53 -24.54 -18.68 -13.91
C LYS A 53 -24.44 -17.42 -13.05
N LEU A 54 -25.39 -17.21 -12.14
CA LEU A 54 -25.37 -16.07 -11.22
C LEU A 54 -24.20 -16.20 -10.24
N SER A 55 -23.96 -17.38 -9.68
CA SER A 55 -22.82 -17.64 -8.80
C SER A 55 -21.49 -17.40 -9.50
N ASP A 56 -21.33 -17.88 -10.73
CA ASP A 56 -20.11 -17.70 -11.52
C ASP A 56 -19.85 -16.22 -11.82
N THR A 57 -20.89 -15.48 -12.23
CA THR A 57 -20.78 -14.03 -12.49
C THR A 57 -20.50 -13.24 -11.22
N PHE A 58 -21.08 -13.61 -10.07
CA PHE A 58 -20.76 -13.00 -8.79
C PHE A 58 -19.32 -13.29 -8.36
N ALA A 59 -18.83 -14.51 -8.56
CA ALA A 59 -17.45 -14.87 -8.27
C ALA A 59 -16.45 -14.08 -9.13
N ASP A 60 -16.73 -13.93 -10.42
CA ASP A 60 -15.89 -13.14 -11.34
C ASP A 60 -15.91 -11.64 -10.97
N LEU A 61 -17.10 -11.11 -10.67
CA LEU A 61 -17.26 -9.72 -10.24
C LEU A 61 -16.67 -9.44 -8.85
N ALA A 62 -16.64 -10.43 -7.95
CA ALA A 62 -16.00 -10.28 -6.64
C ALA A 62 -14.47 -10.35 -6.75
N GLY A 63 -13.93 -11.14 -7.68
CA GLY A 63 -12.48 -11.31 -7.85
C GLY A 63 -11.81 -10.19 -8.66
N SER A 64 -12.39 -9.83 -9.80
CA SER A 64 -11.73 -8.99 -10.81
C SER A 64 -11.58 -7.51 -10.42
N PRO A 65 -12.65 -6.75 -10.14
CA PRO A 65 -12.55 -5.33 -9.77
C PRO A 65 -11.95 -5.09 -8.38
N ALA A 66 -12.07 -6.06 -7.47
CA ALA A 66 -11.51 -5.95 -6.12
C ALA A 66 -9.97 -5.94 -6.16
N SER A 67 -9.34 -6.78 -6.99
CA SER A 67 -7.87 -6.80 -7.12
C SER A 67 -7.34 -5.48 -7.70
N LEU A 68 -7.97 -4.98 -8.77
CA LEU A 68 -7.50 -3.79 -9.48
C LEU A 68 -7.60 -2.52 -8.62
N THR A 69 -8.68 -2.40 -7.83
CA THR A 69 -8.84 -1.27 -6.91
C THR A 69 -7.84 -1.32 -5.75
N LEU A 70 -7.57 -2.51 -5.20
CA LEU A 70 -6.61 -2.70 -4.12
C LEU A 70 -5.16 -2.43 -4.58
N ASP A 71 -4.81 -2.85 -5.79
CA ASP A 71 -3.53 -2.51 -6.42
C ASP A 71 -3.39 -1.00 -6.67
N GLY A 72 -4.47 -0.36 -7.11
CA GLY A 72 -4.54 1.10 -7.25
C GLY A 72 -4.30 1.83 -5.94
N LEU A 73 -4.96 1.40 -4.86
CA LEU A 73 -4.77 1.97 -3.52
C LEU A 73 -3.35 1.77 -3.00
N ARG A 74 -2.76 0.59 -3.20
CA ARG A 74 -1.38 0.30 -2.79
C ARG A 74 -0.36 1.14 -3.56
N LEU A 75 -0.59 1.36 -4.86
CA LEU A 75 0.24 2.26 -5.66
C LEU A 75 0.11 3.71 -5.18
N LEU A 76 -1.12 4.12 -4.87
CA LEU A 76 -1.40 5.46 -4.34
C LEU A 76 -0.68 5.68 -3.02
N GLU A 77 -0.79 4.74 -2.07
CA GLU A 77 -0.11 4.77 -0.77
C GLU A 77 1.41 4.94 -0.93
N ARG A 78 2.05 4.15 -1.80
CA ARG A 78 3.50 4.28 -2.04
C ARG A 78 3.87 5.65 -2.59
N LYS A 79 3.09 6.18 -3.54
CA LYS A 79 3.33 7.50 -4.13
C LYS A 79 3.16 8.62 -3.11
N THR A 80 2.07 8.60 -2.33
CA THR A 80 1.81 9.64 -1.32
C THR A 80 2.77 9.54 -0.15
N ALA A 81 3.17 8.34 0.29
CA ALA A 81 4.20 8.15 1.31
C ALA A 81 5.55 8.73 0.87
N THR A 82 5.90 8.57 -0.42
CA THR A 82 7.11 9.18 -0.99
C THR A 82 7.02 10.70 -0.98
N VAL A 83 5.91 11.27 -1.46
CA VAL A 83 5.69 12.73 -1.44
C VAL A 83 5.70 13.28 -0.01
N TYR A 84 5.03 12.62 0.92
CA TYR A 84 5.01 13.01 2.34
C TYR A 84 6.42 13.02 2.95
N THR A 85 7.22 12.01 2.65
CA THR A 85 8.60 11.92 3.16
C THR A 85 9.48 13.04 2.59
N LEU A 86 9.41 13.28 1.28
CA LEU A 86 10.15 14.37 0.64
C LEU A 86 9.73 15.74 1.17
N LEU A 87 8.43 15.95 1.36
CA LEU A 87 7.89 17.16 1.94
C LEU A 87 8.38 17.35 3.38
N LYS A 88 8.33 16.29 4.20
CA LYS A 88 8.78 16.33 5.60
C LYS A 88 10.28 16.64 5.69
N ALA A 89 11.10 16.02 4.84
CA ALA A 89 12.53 16.29 4.78
C ALA A 89 12.81 17.74 4.34
N SER A 90 12.07 18.23 3.33
CA SER A 90 12.17 19.62 2.85
C SER A 90 11.83 20.62 3.96
N VAL A 91 10.68 20.46 4.61
CA VAL A 91 10.24 21.33 5.71
C VAL A 91 11.23 21.29 6.87
N TYR A 92 11.68 20.10 7.27
CA TYR A 92 12.66 19.96 8.35
C TYR A 92 13.98 20.66 8.03
N SER A 93 14.49 20.50 6.81
CA SER A 93 15.71 21.16 6.35
C SER A 93 15.59 22.68 6.42
N ILE A 94 14.47 23.24 5.97
CA ILE A 94 14.22 24.69 5.98
C ILE A 94 14.12 25.23 7.41
N VAL A 95 13.33 24.57 8.28
CA VAL A 95 13.16 25.00 9.67
C VAL A 95 14.48 24.94 10.44
N LEU A 96 15.26 23.88 10.22
CA LEU A 96 16.56 23.73 10.88
C LEU A 96 17.56 24.80 10.41
N GLN A 97 17.61 25.09 9.11
CA GLN A 97 18.45 26.17 8.57
C GLN A 97 18.07 27.53 9.15
N GLN A 98 16.78 27.82 9.31
CA GLN A 98 16.33 29.06 9.96
C GLN A 98 16.75 29.15 11.41
N GLN A 99 16.60 28.06 12.19
CA GLN A 99 17.08 28.02 13.58
C GLN A 99 18.58 28.31 13.66
N ILE A 100 19.40 27.66 12.81
CA ILE A 100 20.84 27.89 12.77
C ILE A 100 21.18 29.34 12.42
N ILE A 101 20.50 29.94 11.44
CA ILE A 101 20.73 31.34 11.05
C ILE A 101 20.35 32.29 12.18
N THR A 102 19.14 32.15 12.74
CA THR A 102 18.65 33.01 13.82
C THR A 102 19.50 32.89 15.09
N GLU A 103 19.90 31.68 15.48
CA GLU A 103 20.78 31.46 16.63
C GLU A 103 22.22 31.94 16.36
N GLY A 104 22.73 31.72 15.15
CA GLY A 104 24.06 32.16 14.74
C GLY A 104 24.21 33.69 14.68
N GLU A 105 23.19 34.39 14.20
CA GLU A 105 23.14 35.87 14.20
C GLU A 105 23.09 36.43 15.62
N ALA A 106 22.34 35.80 16.53
CA ALA A 106 22.30 36.18 17.95
C ALA A 106 23.65 35.97 18.65
N ALA A 107 24.38 34.90 18.31
CA ALA A 107 25.72 34.63 18.86
C ALA A 107 26.79 35.61 18.34
N GLY A 108 26.70 36.04 17.07
CA GLY A 108 27.61 37.03 16.49
C GLY A 108 27.51 38.41 17.13
N GLN A 109 26.30 38.84 17.51
CA GLN A 109 26.08 40.15 18.15
C GLN A 109 26.65 40.23 19.59
N GLN A 110 26.68 39.12 20.32
CA GLN A 110 27.27 39.08 21.67
C GLN A 110 28.79 39.18 21.66
N GLN A 111 29.46 38.63 20.64
CA GLN A 111 30.92 38.74 20.50
C GLN A 111 31.35 40.15 20.07
N GLN A 112 30.55 40.84 19.25
CA GLN A 112 30.84 42.21 18.82
C GLN A 112 30.68 43.22 19.97
N GLN A 113 29.65 43.09 20.81
CA GLN A 113 29.48 43.95 21.99
C GLN A 113 30.60 43.78 23.03
N GLN A 114 31.13 42.57 23.22
CA GLN A 114 32.31 42.40 24.07
C GLN A 114 33.52 43.11 23.46
N HIS A 115 33.79 42.92 22.17
CA HIS A 115 34.95 43.52 21.52
C HIS A 115 34.94 45.05 21.55
N ASP A 116 33.77 45.68 21.33
CA ASP A 116 33.62 47.13 21.39
C ASP A 116 33.77 47.66 22.84
N GLN A 117 33.24 46.94 23.83
CA GLN A 117 33.36 47.34 25.24
C GLN A 117 34.81 47.23 25.77
N TYR A 118 35.58 46.23 25.31
CA TYR A 118 37.02 46.15 25.62
C TYR A 118 37.83 47.21 24.88
N ALA A 119 37.52 47.51 23.62
CA ALA A 119 38.21 48.55 22.85
C ALA A 119 37.97 49.95 23.43
N GLU A 120 36.74 50.26 23.84
CA GLU A 120 36.39 51.56 24.45
C GLU A 120 36.98 51.70 25.87
N GLY A 121 36.98 50.62 26.67
CA GLY A 121 37.61 50.60 28.00
C GLY A 121 39.13 50.82 27.98
N VAL A 122 39.84 50.22 27.00
CA VAL A 122 41.29 50.43 26.83
C VAL A 122 41.59 51.85 26.35
N SER A 123 40.79 52.38 25.42
CA SER A 123 40.97 53.76 24.93
C SER A 123 40.72 54.81 26.04
N GLY A 124 39.72 54.59 26.90
CA GLY A 124 39.45 55.44 28.07
C GLY A 124 40.57 55.41 29.13
N MET A 125 41.19 54.26 29.38
CA MET A 125 42.34 54.11 30.30
C MET A 125 43.63 54.76 29.76
N THR A 126 43.83 54.70 28.43
CA THR A 126 45.01 55.31 27.78
C THR A 126 44.97 56.84 27.88
N ASN A 127 43.77 57.44 27.79
CA ASN A 127 43.57 58.88 27.93
C ASN A 127 43.68 59.36 29.39
N MET A 128 43.29 58.54 30.37
CA MET A 128 43.46 58.86 31.81
C MET A 128 44.91 58.76 32.29
N THR A 129 45.74 57.95 31.65
CA THR A 129 47.18 57.82 31.99
C THR A 129 48.02 59.00 31.46
N MET A 130 47.61 59.67 30.38
CA MET A 130 48.35 60.76 29.74
C MET A 130 47.87 62.17 30.11
N GLY A 131 47.03 62.31 31.15
CA GLY A 131 46.53 63.61 31.64
C GLY A 131 47.16 64.09 32.96
N GLY A 132 48.14 63.36 33.50
CA GLY A 132 48.57 63.48 34.90
C GLY A 132 49.98 64.00 35.16
N GLU A 133 50.76 64.46 34.18
CA GLU A 133 52.13 64.94 34.42
C GLU A 133 52.44 66.15 33.54
N GLY A 134 52.12 67.34 34.04
CA GLY A 134 52.39 68.58 33.33
C GLY A 134 52.13 69.82 34.14
N ASP A 135 52.56 69.88 35.41
CA ASP A 135 52.74 71.19 36.04
C ASP A 135 53.84 71.22 37.12
N THR A 136 54.53 72.36 37.15
CA THR A 136 55.52 72.87 38.11
C THR A 136 56.95 72.33 38.02
N MET A 137 57.78 72.94 37.16
CA MET A 137 58.93 73.75 37.62
C MET A 137 59.68 74.37 36.42
N THR A 138 59.50 75.68 36.20
CA THR A 138 60.47 76.50 35.49
C THR A 138 60.81 77.69 36.38
N GLN A 139 62.11 77.82 36.60
CA GLN A 139 62.80 78.71 37.54
C GLN A 139 62.97 80.11 36.98
#